data_AF-A0A1A8T8N3-F1
#
_entry.id   AF-A0A1A8T8N3-F1
#
_cell.length_a   1.000
_cell.length_b   1.000
_cell.length_c   1.000
_cell.angle_alpha   90.00
_cell.angle_beta   90.00
_cell.angle_gamma   90.00
#
_symmetry.space_group_name_H-M   'P 1'
#
loop_
_entity.id
_entity.type
_entity.pdbx_description
1 polymer ?
#
loop_
_entity_poly.entity_id
_entity_poly.type
_entity_poly.pdbx_seq_one_letter_code
_entity_poly.pdbx_strand_id
1 'polypeptide(L)'
;MEYSLEFSERLIESADALFHVSPVKNEAGRAILYLSCLSCEISLKALLESCGYSPSELKRHSHKLDKLLNVIGTCKFIGTDKRATSIRSKEVVPNTANGTVGTLLDSSLAGGSVYPNEIRYGEVVTHFPPEAMLNCAKVVNNWCKEHKGGLVRAVNS
;
A
#
# COMPACT_ATOMS: atom_id res chain seq x y z
N MET A 1 10.84 1.90 -16.05
CA MET A 1 9.93 1.87 -14.90
C MET A 1 9.43 0.44 -14.78
N GLU A 2 9.89 -0.31 -13.78
CA GLU A 2 9.49 -1.71 -13.55
C GLU A 2 8.12 -1.79 -12.84
N TYR A 3 7.77 -0.78 -12.04
CA TYR A 3 6.50 -0.71 -11.32
C TYR A 3 5.55 0.32 -11.95
N SER A 4 4.25 0.01 -12.06
CA SER A 4 3.25 0.85 -12.74
C SER A 4 2.07 1.18 -11.83
N LEU A 5 1.73 2.47 -11.74
CA LEU A 5 0.55 2.95 -11.01
C LEU A 5 -0.75 2.58 -11.73
N GLU A 6 -0.71 2.45 -13.04
CA GLU A 6 -1.82 1.98 -13.87
C GLU A 6 -2.09 0.50 -13.59
N PHE A 7 -1.04 -0.33 -13.45
CA PHE A 7 -1.20 -1.72 -13.08
C PHE A 7 -1.78 -1.87 -11.67
N SER A 8 -1.33 -1.08 -10.69
CA SER A 8 -1.90 -1.13 -9.34
C SER A 8 -3.35 -0.66 -9.27
N GLU A 9 -3.77 0.24 -10.15
CA GLU A 9 -5.19 0.60 -10.33
C GLU A 9 -6.02 -0.57 -10.86
N ARG A 10 -5.51 -1.33 -11.85
CA ARG A 10 -6.21 -2.54 -12.34
C ARG A 10 -6.39 -3.61 -11.27
N LEU A 11 -5.45 -3.71 -10.33
CA LEU A 11 -5.59 -4.59 -9.15
C LEU A 11 -6.72 -4.12 -8.22
N ILE A 12 -6.87 -2.81 -8.03
CA ILE A 12 -7.96 -2.21 -7.25
C ILE A 12 -9.30 -2.48 -7.92
N GLU A 13 -9.41 -2.22 -9.22
CA GLU A 13 -10.64 -2.49 -9.99
C GLU A 13 -11.05 -3.97 -9.91
N SER A 14 -10.08 -4.88 -9.97
CA SER A 14 -10.32 -6.32 -9.84
C SER A 14 -10.83 -6.69 -8.43
N ALA A 15 -10.23 -6.13 -7.38
CA ALA A 15 -10.66 -6.33 -6.01
C ALA A 15 -12.06 -5.73 -5.76
N ASP A 16 -12.36 -4.58 -6.35
CA ASP A 16 -13.65 -3.91 -6.26
C ASP A 16 -14.75 -4.73 -6.96
N ALA A 17 -14.47 -5.28 -8.14
CA ALA A 17 -15.39 -6.20 -8.83
C ALA A 17 -15.70 -7.45 -7.98
N LEU A 18 -14.69 -8.05 -7.34
CA LEU A 18 -14.90 -9.20 -6.45
C LEU A 18 -15.74 -8.86 -5.22
N PHE A 19 -15.58 -7.66 -4.67
CA PHE A 19 -16.35 -7.18 -3.52
C PHE A 19 -17.85 -7.09 -3.82
N HIS A 20 -18.21 -6.65 -5.03
CA HIS A 20 -19.62 -6.47 -5.42
C HIS A 20 -20.31 -7.77 -5.90
N VAL A 21 -19.56 -8.77 -6.36
CA VAL A 21 -20.12 -9.98 -7.00
C VAL A 21 -20.35 -11.13 -6.02
N SER A 22 -19.66 -11.19 -4.87
CA SER A 22 -19.60 -12.42 -4.07
C SER A 22 -20.36 -12.37 -2.74
N PRO A 23 -21.51 -13.07 -2.60
CA PRO A 23 -22.15 -13.27 -1.31
C PRO A 23 -21.49 -14.36 -0.43
N VAL A 24 -20.40 -15.02 -0.87
CA VAL A 24 -19.78 -16.17 -0.19
C VAL A 24 -18.36 -15.83 0.32
N LYS A 25 -18.17 -15.94 1.64
CA LYS A 25 -17.31 -15.03 2.43
C LYS A 25 -15.86 -15.44 2.75
N ASN A 26 -15.25 -16.46 2.14
CA ASN A 26 -13.84 -16.80 2.49
C ASN A 26 -12.81 -16.49 1.39
N GLU A 27 -12.89 -17.12 0.22
CA GLU A 27 -11.85 -16.94 -0.82
C GLU A 27 -11.93 -15.59 -1.54
N ALA A 28 -13.13 -15.04 -1.74
CA ALA A 28 -13.29 -13.70 -2.29
C ALA A 28 -12.66 -12.64 -1.37
N GLY A 29 -12.88 -12.75 -0.05
CA GLY A 29 -12.25 -11.87 0.94
C GLY A 29 -10.73 -11.97 0.92
N ARG A 30 -10.19 -13.19 0.85
CA ARG A 30 -8.74 -13.44 0.72
C ARG A 30 -8.17 -12.81 -0.56
N ALA A 31 -8.86 -12.99 -1.69
CA ALA A 31 -8.44 -12.41 -2.97
C ALA A 31 -8.44 -10.86 -2.91
N ILE A 32 -9.49 -10.26 -2.35
CA ILE A 32 -9.58 -8.80 -2.16
C ILE A 32 -8.42 -8.29 -1.31
N LEU A 33 -8.13 -8.96 -0.18
CA LEU A 33 -7.00 -8.61 0.69
C LEU A 33 -5.67 -8.68 -0.06
N TYR A 34 -5.44 -9.79 -0.76
CA TYR A 34 -4.20 -10.00 -1.50
C TYR A 34 -3.99 -8.93 -2.59
N LEU A 35 -5.03 -8.68 -3.40
CA LEU A 35 -4.98 -7.68 -4.46
C LEU A 35 -4.78 -6.27 -3.90
N SER A 36 -5.41 -5.96 -2.77
CA SER A 36 -5.27 -4.66 -2.10
C SER A 36 -3.84 -4.45 -1.58
N CYS A 37 -3.26 -5.44 -0.89
CA CYS A 37 -1.87 -5.37 -0.42
C CYS A 37 -0.88 -5.26 -1.59
N LEU A 38 -1.08 -6.03 -2.65
CA LEU A 38 -0.24 -5.96 -3.84
C LEU A 38 -0.36 -4.61 -4.53
N SER A 39 -1.56 -4.04 -4.62
CA SER A 39 -1.75 -2.70 -5.17
C SER A 39 -1.03 -1.62 -4.36
N CYS A 40 -1.09 -1.68 -3.03
CA CYS A 40 -0.29 -0.82 -2.16
C CYS A 40 1.22 -0.98 -2.44
N GLU A 41 1.72 -2.22 -2.48
CA GLU A 41 3.13 -2.51 -2.75
C GLU A 41 3.60 -1.88 -4.06
N ILE A 42 2.88 -2.15 -5.15
CA ILE A 42 3.23 -1.65 -6.49
C ILE A 42 3.13 -0.13 -6.55
N SER A 43 2.12 0.47 -5.93
CA SER A 43 1.95 1.93 -5.92
C SER A 43 3.11 2.64 -5.20
N LEU A 44 3.48 2.13 -4.01
CA LEU A 44 4.60 2.68 -3.24
C LEU A 44 5.92 2.52 -3.99
N LYS A 45 6.17 1.34 -4.60
CA LYS A 45 7.38 1.09 -5.39
C LYS A 45 7.45 1.94 -6.65
N ALA A 46 6.34 2.13 -7.36
CA ALA A 46 6.29 2.98 -8.55
C ALA A 46 6.60 4.45 -8.22
N LEU A 47 6.06 4.96 -7.10
CA LEU A 47 6.37 6.31 -6.64
C LEU A 47 7.85 6.44 -6.26
N LEU A 48 8.40 5.49 -5.49
CA LEU A 48 9.82 5.50 -5.12
C LEU A 48 10.73 5.39 -6.36
N GLU A 49 10.38 4.57 -7.34
CA GLU A 49 11.12 4.48 -8.60
C GLU A 49 11.15 5.84 -9.32
N SER A 50 10.03 6.57 -9.32
CA SER A 50 9.97 7.95 -9.84
C SER A 50 10.78 8.96 -9.03
N CYS A 51 11.09 8.67 -7.77
CA CYS A 51 11.97 9.47 -6.91
C CYS A 51 13.47 9.16 -7.12
N GLY A 52 13.80 8.23 -8.03
CA GLY A 52 15.17 7.84 -8.35
C GLY A 52 15.69 6.60 -7.63
N TYR A 53 14.81 5.79 -7.01
CA TYR A 53 15.20 4.49 -6.48
C TYR A 53 15.27 3.45 -7.61
N SER A 54 16.32 2.65 -7.65
CA SER A 54 16.44 1.58 -8.63
C SER A 54 15.53 0.38 -8.28
N PRO A 55 15.09 -0.42 -9.27
CA PRO A 55 14.32 -1.64 -8.97
C PRO A 55 15.06 -2.63 -8.08
N SER A 56 16.39 -2.69 -8.13
CA SER A 56 17.20 -3.54 -7.25
C SER A 56 17.16 -3.08 -5.80
N GLU A 57 17.15 -1.77 -5.52
CA GLU A 57 16.92 -1.22 -4.17
C GLU A 57 15.51 -1.57 -3.68
N LEU A 58 14.49 -1.39 -4.53
CA LEU A 58 13.09 -1.66 -4.19
C LEU A 58 12.83 -3.15 -3.90
N LYS A 59 13.50 -4.06 -4.62
CA LYS A 59 13.45 -5.51 -4.37
C LYS A 59 13.99 -5.90 -2.98
N ARG A 60 14.93 -5.15 -2.41
CA ARG A 60 15.45 -5.40 -1.04
C ARG A 60 14.40 -5.17 0.05
N HIS A 61 13.40 -4.34 -0.23
CA HIS A 61 12.25 -4.17 0.66
C HIS A 61 11.23 -5.33 0.55
N SER A 62 11.42 -6.26 -0.39
CA SER A 62 10.55 -7.41 -0.62
C SER A 62 9.09 -6.94 -0.73
N HIS A 63 8.19 -7.57 0.02
CA HIS A 63 6.76 -7.28 0.07
C HIS A 63 6.35 -6.47 1.32
N LYS A 64 7.32 -5.91 2.05
CA LYS A 64 7.10 -5.30 3.37
C LYS A 64 6.56 -3.87 3.23
N LEU A 65 5.23 -3.72 3.34
CA LEU A 65 4.51 -2.46 3.14
C LEU A 65 4.93 -1.37 4.13
N ASP A 66 5.12 -1.74 5.40
CA ASP A 66 5.67 -0.89 6.47
C ASP A 66 7.05 -0.32 6.10
N LYS A 67 7.94 -1.16 5.56
CA LYS A 67 9.27 -0.74 5.12
C LYS A 67 9.20 0.20 3.93
N LEU A 68 8.31 -0.04 2.98
CA LEU A 68 8.10 0.85 1.84
C LEU A 68 7.56 2.21 2.32
N LEU A 69 6.61 2.24 3.24
CA LEU A 69 6.14 3.47 3.89
C LEU A 69 7.26 4.21 4.64
N ASN A 70 8.15 3.49 5.29
CA ASN A 70 9.34 4.07 5.93
C ASN A 70 10.22 4.79 4.91
N VAL A 71 10.48 4.19 3.75
CA VAL A 71 11.26 4.82 2.68
C VAL A 71 10.54 6.03 2.07
N ILE A 72 9.23 5.95 1.83
CA ILE A 72 8.48 7.14 1.37
C ILE A 72 8.58 8.26 2.39
N GLY A 73 8.48 7.94 3.69
CA GLY A 73 8.60 8.92 4.76
C GLY A 73 9.96 9.63 4.84
N THR A 74 11.01 9.13 4.18
CA THR A 74 12.30 9.84 4.08
C THR A 74 12.39 10.75 2.86
N CYS A 75 11.52 10.58 1.87
CA CYS A 75 11.45 11.46 0.71
C CYS A 75 10.91 12.84 1.11
N LYS A 76 11.30 13.88 0.36
CA LYS A 76 10.86 15.27 0.55
C LYS A 76 10.00 15.73 -0.62
N PHE A 77 9.06 16.63 -0.39
CA PHE A 77 8.36 17.32 -1.47
C PHE A 77 9.31 18.32 -2.14
N ILE A 78 9.33 18.35 -3.48
CA ILE A 78 10.15 19.26 -4.26
C ILE A 78 9.87 20.70 -3.84
N GLY A 79 10.94 21.48 -3.66
CA GLY A 79 10.85 22.88 -3.25
C GLY A 79 10.51 23.08 -1.76
N THR A 80 10.49 22.03 -0.94
CA THR A 80 10.23 22.13 0.50
C THR A 80 11.14 21.20 1.31
N ASP A 81 11.29 21.48 2.60
CA ASP A 81 11.91 20.55 3.57
C ASP A 81 10.91 19.57 4.21
N LYS A 82 9.65 19.60 3.78
CA LYS A 82 8.61 18.72 4.32
C LYS A 82 8.83 17.30 3.82
N ARG A 83 8.86 16.35 4.76
CA ARG A 83 8.92 14.92 4.46
C ARG A 83 7.56 14.40 4.02
N ALA A 84 7.56 13.37 3.19
CA ALA A 84 6.34 12.72 2.69
C ALA A 84 5.73 11.73 3.71
N THR A 85 5.88 12.01 5.01
CA THR A 85 5.30 11.21 6.10
C THR A 85 3.78 11.35 6.18
N SER A 86 3.21 12.39 5.56
CA SER A 86 1.78 12.70 5.53
C SER A 86 0.92 11.61 4.88
N ILE A 87 1.49 10.72 4.07
CA ILE A 87 0.77 9.54 3.55
C ILE A 87 0.21 8.69 4.71
N ARG A 88 0.94 8.58 5.83
CA ARG A 88 0.54 7.74 6.97
C ARG A 88 -0.72 8.22 7.65
N SER A 89 -0.96 9.53 7.68
CA SER A 89 -2.13 10.12 8.32
C SER A 89 -3.34 10.20 7.39
N LYS A 90 -3.26 9.65 6.16
CA LYS A 90 -4.40 9.62 5.26
C LYS A 90 -5.46 8.68 5.82
N GLU A 91 -6.67 9.21 5.94
CA GLU A 91 -7.83 8.50 6.45
C GLU A 91 -8.33 7.49 5.41
N VAL A 92 -8.62 6.28 5.88
CA VAL A 92 -9.12 5.14 5.10
C VAL A 92 -10.49 4.71 5.62
N VAL A 93 -10.65 4.64 6.93
CA VAL A 93 -11.91 4.29 7.59
C VAL A 93 -12.34 5.47 8.46
N PRO A 94 -13.27 6.32 7.98
CA PRO A 94 -13.69 7.50 8.70
C PRO A 94 -14.22 7.20 10.10
N ASN A 95 -14.03 8.16 11.02
CA ASN A 95 -14.52 8.08 12.40
C ASN A 95 -13.93 6.91 13.22
N THR A 96 -12.75 6.42 12.84
CA THR A 96 -12.02 5.41 13.63
C THR A 96 -10.63 5.91 13.97
N ALA A 97 -10.20 5.71 15.22
CA ALA A 97 -8.89 6.17 15.68
C ALA A 97 -7.70 5.53 14.94
N ASN A 98 -7.92 4.32 14.40
CA ASN A 98 -6.90 3.48 13.76
C ASN A 98 -7.15 3.28 12.25
N GLY A 99 -8.07 4.05 11.66
CA GLY A 99 -8.45 3.94 10.25
C GLY A 99 -7.54 4.68 9.29
N THR A 100 -6.23 4.65 9.50
CA THR A 100 -5.26 5.40 8.68
C THR A 100 -4.37 4.47 7.86
N VAL A 101 -3.83 4.97 6.74
CA VAL A 101 -2.86 4.21 5.92
C VAL A 101 -1.69 3.72 6.77
N GLY A 102 -1.19 4.56 7.69
CA GLY A 102 -0.08 4.21 8.56
C GLY A 102 -0.38 2.99 9.41
N THR A 103 -1.59 2.90 9.97
CA THR A 103 -2.03 1.77 10.79
C THR A 103 -2.33 0.52 9.96
N LEU A 104 -2.99 0.67 8.81
CA LEU A 104 -3.40 -0.46 7.98
C LEU A 104 -2.23 -1.17 7.29
N LEU A 105 -1.14 -0.44 7.04
CA LEU A 105 0.08 -0.97 6.41
C LEU A 105 1.19 -1.29 7.41
N ASP A 106 0.94 -1.12 8.71
CA ASP A 106 1.90 -1.47 9.75
C ASP A 106 2.03 -2.99 9.87
N SER A 107 3.27 -3.48 9.89
CA SER A 107 3.58 -4.90 10.05
C SER A 107 3.50 -5.36 11.51
N SER A 108 3.41 -4.40 12.45
CA SER A 108 3.41 -4.66 13.90
C SER A 108 2.03 -4.92 14.50
N LEU A 109 0.97 -5.02 13.67
CA LEU A 109 -0.35 -5.40 14.17
C LEU A 109 -0.30 -6.83 14.73
N ALA A 110 -0.25 -6.94 16.05
CA ALA A 110 -0.14 -8.21 16.75
C ALA A 110 -1.29 -9.15 16.32
N GLY A 111 -0.93 -10.32 15.80
CA GLY A 111 -1.88 -11.36 15.38
C GLY A 111 -2.42 -11.26 13.95
N GLY A 112 -1.93 -10.30 13.15
CA GLY A 112 -2.29 -10.16 11.73
C GLY A 112 -1.57 -11.16 10.82
N SER A 113 -2.25 -11.71 9.81
CA SER A 113 -1.66 -12.54 8.76
C SER A 113 -0.66 -11.75 7.93
N VAL A 114 0.56 -12.27 7.82
CA VAL A 114 1.67 -11.63 7.12
C VAL A 114 1.51 -11.76 5.60
N TYR A 115 1.36 -10.61 4.95
CA TYR A 115 1.44 -10.50 3.48
C TYR A 115 2.88 -10.83 2.98
N PRO A 116 3.05 -11.60 1.89
CA PRO A 116 1.99 -12.19 1.05
C PRO A 116 1.60 -13.62 1.43
N ASN A 117 2.46 -14.36 2.12
CA ASN A 117 2.36 -15.82 2.20
C ASN A 117 1.20 -16.30 3.06
N GLU A 118 0.97 -15.69 4.22
CA GLU A 118 -0.11 -16.14 5.12
C GLU A 118 -1.48 -15.74 4.58
N ILE A 119 -1.56 -14.67 3.80
CA ILE A 119 -2.78 -14.34 3.06
C ILE A 119 -3.05 -15.39 1.98
N ARG A 120 -2.03 -15.86 1.25
CA ARG A 120 -2.22 -16.85 0.16
C ARG A 120 -2.49 -18.27 0.66
N TYR A 121 -1.77 -18.72 1.67
CA TYR A 121 -1.69 -20.13 2.06
C TYR A 121 -2.15 -20.42 3.49
N GLY A 122 -2.39 -19.39 4.31
CA GLY A 122 -2.84 -19.56 5.68
C GLY A 122 -4.27 -20.11 5.74
N GLU A 123 -4.49 -21.13 6.57
CA GLU A 123 -5.81 -21.75 6.76
C GLU A 123 -6.85 -20.73 7.27
N VAL A 124 -6.44 -19.85 8.18
CA VAL A 124 -7.24 -18.74 8.71
C VAL A 124 -6.51 -17.43 8.43
N VAL A 125 -7.16 -16.52 7.71
CA VAL A 125 -6.61 -15.18 7.43
C VAL A 125 -7.15 -14.21 8.47
N THR A 126 -6.29 -13.81 9.41
CA THR A 126 -6.59 -12.82 10.44
C THR A 126 -6.02 -11.49 9.98
N HIS A 127 -6.79 -10.67 9.26
CA HIS A 127 -6.32 -9.38 8.76
C HIS A 127 -7.39 -8.31 8.99
N PHE A 128 -7.06 -7.03 8.77
CA PHE A 128 -8.06 -5.99 8.59
C PHE A 128 -9.14 -6.42 7.59
N PRO A 129 -10.40 -5.96 7.74
CA PRO A 129 -11.48 -6.31 6.82
C PRO A 129 -11.10 -6.05 5.35
N PRO A 130 -11.51 -6.93 4.41
CA PRO A 130 -11.20 -6.76 2.99
C PRO A 130 -11.61 -5.39 2.42
N GLU A 131 -12.76 -4.87 2.84
CA GLU A 131 -13.24 -3.54 2.46
C GLU A 131 -12.29 -2.42 2.92
N ALA A 132 -11.81 -2.49 4.17
CA ALA A 132 -10.88 -1.52 4.72
C ALA A 132 -9.55 -1.52 3.95
N MET A 133 -9.04 -2.70 3.59
CA MET A 133 -7.82 -2.81 2.79
C MET A 133 -8.02 -2.37 1.34
N LEU A 134 -9.18 -2.63 0.73
CA LEU A 134 -9.52 -2.12 -0.59
C LEU A 134 -9.55 -0.59 -0.61
N ASN A 135 -10.17 0.02 0.40
CA ASN A 135 -10.15 1.47 0.55
C ASN A 135 -8.73 1.99 0.81
N CYS A 136 -7.91 1.27 1.58
CA CYS A 136 -6.51 1.63 1.78
C CYS A 136 -5.75 1.65 0.45
N ALA A 137 -5.94 0.64 -0.41
CA ALA A 137 -5.31 0.57 -1.71
C ALA A 137 -5.72 1.75 -2.61
N LYS A 138 -7.01 2.11 -2.62
CA LYS A 138 -7.51 3.30 -3.33
C LYS A 138 -6.82 4.58 -2.85
N VAL A 139 -6.77 4.80 -1.53
CA VAL A 139 -6.13 5.99 -0.92
C VAL A 139 -4.64 6.05 -1.25
N VAL A 140 -3.92 4.94 -1.13
CA VAL A 140 -2.48 4.86 -1.43
C VAL A 140 -2.21 5.11 -2.91
N ASN A 141 -2.95 4.46 -3.81
CA ASN A 141 -2.79 4.64 -5.25
C ASN A 141 -3.02 6.10 -5.68
N ASN A 142 -4.12 6.70 -5.22
CA ASN A 142 -4.45 8.09 -5.49
C ASN A 142 -3.37 9.03 -4.97
N TRP A 143 -2.94 8.85 -3.72
CA TRP A 143 -1.88 9.67 -3.16
C TRP A 143 -0.56 9.52 -3.94
N CYS A 144 -0.21 8.32 -4.37
CA CYS A 144 0.98 8.10 -5.18
C CYS A 144 0.88 8.75 -6.57
N LYS A 145 -0.31 8.76 -7.19
CA LYS A 145 -0.55 9.47 -8.46
C LYS A 145 -0.43 10.99 -8.30
N GLU A 146 -1.06 11.54 -7.27
CA GLU A 146 -1.03 12.98 -6.96
C GLU A 146 0.39 13.52 -6.78
N HIS A 147 1.28 12.70 -6.21
CA HIS A 147 2.64 13.11 -5.84
C HIS A 147 3.72 12.54 -6.77
N LYS A 148 3.34 11.88 -7.87
CA LYS A 148 4.28 11.36 -8.88
C LYS A 148 5.08 12.52 -9.47
N GLY A 149 6.40 12.45 -9.39
CA GLY A 149 7.28 13.53 -9.84
C GLY A 149 7.30 14.78 -8.93
N GLY A 150 6.54 14.79 -7.82
CA GLY A 150 6.54 15.86 -6.82
C GLY A 150 7.41 15.55 -5.59
N LEU A 151 8.06 14.39 -5.56
CA LEU A 151 8.92 13.92 -4.48
C LEU A 151 10.35 13.70 -4.96
N VAL A 152 11.30 13.93 -4.05
CA VAL A 152 12.71 13.62 -4.26
C VAL A 152 13.24 12.78 -3.11
N ARG A 153 14.14 11.85 -3.46
CA ARG A 153 14.93 11.11 -2.46
C ARG A 153 15.72 12.11 -1.62
N ALA A 154 15.66 11.98 -0.30
CA ALA A 154 16.62 12.67 0.56
C ALA A 154 18.00 12.05 0.33
N VAL A 155 18.82 12.71 -0.48
CA VAL A 155 20.25 12.38 -0.58
C VAL A 155 20.90 12.93 0.67
N ASN A 156 21.65 12.10 1.41
CA ASN A 156 22.44 12.56 2.54
C ASN A 156 23.29 13.74 2.07
N SER A 157 22.98 14.93 2.57
CA SER A 157 23.77 16.15 2.39
C SER A 157 24.94 16.13 3.35
#